data_AF-A0A524A5G9-F1
#
_entry.id   AF-A0A524A5G9-F1
#
_cell.length_a   1.000
_cell.length_b   1.000
_cell.length_c   1.000
_cell.angle_alpha   90.00
_cell.angle_beta   90.00
_cell.angle_gamma   90.00
#
_symmetry.space_group_name_H-M   'P 1'
#
loop_
_entity.id
_entity.type
_entity.pdbx_description
1 polymer ?
#
loop_
_entity_poly.entity_id
_entity_poly.type
_entity_poly.pdbx_seq_one_letter_code
_entity_poly.pdbx_strand_id
1 'polypeptide(L)'
;MEDGYPVFLDECRLCNACVEACPEDAIAIKEIEKEADVSEYTGVLVYAEQRSGVVHPVAYELLGKGRELADQLGEDLYAVVIGKGIDKGAEELAV
;
A
#
# COMPACT_ATOMS: atom_id res chain seq x y z
N MET A 1 -17.28 24.14 6.36
CA MET A 1 -17.29 25.48 6.99
C MET A 1 -17.84 25.29 8.38
N GLU A 2 -17.15 25.80 9.38
CA GLU A 2 -17.57 25.77 10.78
C GLU A 2 -17.48 27.20 11.30
N ASP A 3 -18.53 27.70 11.94
CA ASP A 3 -18.66 29.08 12.42
C ASP A 3 -18.33 30.18 11.38
N GLY A 4 -18.64 29.91 10.11
CA GLY A 4 -18.38 30.85 9.00
C GLY A 4 -16.93 30.86 8.51
N TYR A 5 -16.06 30.00 9.04
CA TYR A 5 -14.69 29.86 8.60
C TYR A 5 -14.48 28.59 7.76
N PRO A 6 -13.57 28.62 6.75
CA PRO A 6 -13.14 27.41 6.06
C PRO A 6 -12.36 26.52 7.04
N VAL A 7 -12.72 25.23 7.06
CA VAL A 7 -12.04 24.21 7.87
C VAL A 7 -11.35 23.26 6.90
N PHE A 8 -10.05 23.05 7.10
CA PHE A 8 -9.31 22.03 6.36
C PHE A 8 -9.58 20.67 6.99
N LEU A 9 -10.00 19.72 6.16
CA LEU A 9 -10.17 18.34 6.57
C LEU A 9 -8.82 17.60 6.51
N ASP A 10 -8.71 16.50 7.25
CA ASP A 10 -7.51 15.67 7.28
C ASP A 10 -7.20 15.03 5.90
N GLU A 11 -8.17 14.99 4.98
CA GLU A 11 -8.02 14.46 3.62
C GLU A 11 -7.51 15.48 2.59
N CYS A 12 -6.83 16.54 3.02
CA CYS A 12 -6.19 17.48 2.10
C CYS A 12 -5.21 16.75 1.15
N ARG A 13 -5.48 16.81 -0.16
CA ARG A 13 -4.65 16.16 -1.19
C ARG A 13 -3.50 17.01 -1.70
N LEU A 14 -3.25 18.16 -1.08
CA LEU A 14 -2.21 19.13 -1.50
C LEU A 14 -2.33 19.55 -2.98
N CYS A 15 -3.56 19.69 -3.49
CA CYS A 15 -3.82 20.01 -4.91
C CYS A 15 -3.65 21.49 -5.29
N ASN A 16 -3.24 22.36 -4.35
CA ASN A 16 -3.02 23.80 -4.53
C ASN A 16 -4.25 24.67 -4.86
N ALA A 17 -5.43 24.09 -5.08
CA ALA A 17 -6.60 24.85 -5.53
C ALA A 17 -7.06 25.97 -4.55
N CYS A 18 -6.93 25.75 -3.24
CA CYS A 18 -7.30 26.74 -2.22
C CYS A 18 -6.30 27.89 -2.07
N VAL A 19 -5.02 27.66 -2.39
CA VAL A 19 -3.97 28.68 -2.36
C VAL A 19 -4.16 29.64 -3.53
N GLU A 20 -4.36 29.12 -4.73
CA GLU A 20 -4.56 29.93 -5.95
C GLU A 20 -5.84 30.79 -5.89
N ALA A 21 -6.88 30.28 -5.25
CA ALA A 21 -8.14 30.98 -5.12
C ALA A 21 -8.14 32.05 -3.99
N CYS A 22 -7.09 32.12 -3.16
CA CYS A 22 -7.08 32.98 -1.98
C CYS A 22 -6.66 34.41 -2.35
N PRO A 23 -7.55 35.42 -2.23
CA PRO A 23 -7.23 36.79 -2.62
C PRO A 23 -6.34 37.53 -1.62
N GLU A 24 -6.29 37.06 -0.37
CA GLU A 24 -5.57 37.71 0.74
C GLU A 24 -4.26 36.96 1.09
N ASP A 25 -3.85 35.98 0.28
CA ASP A 25 -2.67 35.13 0.51
C ASP A 25 -2.63 34.50 1.92
N ALA A 26 -3.79 34.28 2.53
CA ALA A 26 -3.92 33.82 3.92
C ALA A 26 -3.64 32.31 4.08
N ILE A 27 -3.62 31.55 2.97
CA ILE A 27 -3.45 30.10 2.94
C ILE A 27 -2.12 29.79 2.25
N ALA A 28 -1.29 28.96 2.88
CA ALA A 28 -0.06 28.45 2.30
C ALA A 28 0.03 26.93 2.50
N ILE A 29 0.45 26.21 1.46
CA ILE A 29 0.89 24.82 1.60
C ILE A 29 2.32 24.86 2.11
N LYS A 30 2.54 24.39 3.34
CA LYS A 30 3.88 24.02 3.79
C LYS A 30 4.17 22.64 3.20
N GLU A 31 5.27 22.52 2.45
CA GLU A 31 5.83 21.21 2.16
C GLU A 31 6.26 20.61 3.49
N ILE A 32 5.41 19.75 4.02
CA ILE A 32 5.78 18.88 5.12
C ILE A 32 6.26 17.63 4.42
N GLU A 33 7.57 17.41 4.38
CA GLU A 33 8.14 16.09 4.08
C GLU A 33 7.68 15.15 5.19
N LYS A 34 6.45 14.65 5.05
CA LYS A 34 5.90 13.64 5.93
C LYS A 34 6.46 12.33 5.42
N GLU A 35 7.69 12.02 5.82
CA GLU A 35 8.18 10.65 5.71
C GLU A 35 7.17 9.79 6.45
N ALA A 36 6.49 8.92 5.71
CA ALA A 36 5.65 7.92 6.35
C ALA A 36 6.58 7.08 7.23
N ASP A 37 6.31 7.05 8.53
CA ASP A 37 6.99 6.11 9.41
C ASP A 37 6.56 4.71 9.00
N VAL A 38 7.42 4.05 8.23
CA VAL A 38 7.22 2.68 7.77
C VAL A 38 7.91 1.67 8.68
N SER A 39 8.53 2.11 9.77
CA SER A 39 9.29 1.24 10.67
C SER A 39 8.41 0.23 11.42
N GLU A 40 7.10 0.49 11.50
CA GLU A 40 6.13 -0.44 12.09
C GLU A 40 5.67 -1.55 11.11
N TYR A 41 5.94 -1.42 9.80
CA TYR A 41 5.59 -2.45 8.84
C TYR A 41 6.71 -3.50 8.75
N THR A 42 6.31 -4.76 8.76
CA THR A 42 7.21 -5.91 8.69
C THR A 42 6.77 -6.89 7.62
N GLY A 43 7.70 -7.74 7.19
CA GLY A 43 7.44 -8.76 6.20
C GLY A 43 7.37 -8.29 4.74
N VAL A 44 7.47 -9.25 3.84
CA VAL A 44 7.24 -9.11 2.40
C VAL A 44 6.01 -9.93 2.04
N LEU A 45 5.00 -9.32 1.39
CA LEU A 45 3.76 -10.01 1.01
C LEU A 45 3.66 -10.14 -0.51
N VAL A 46 3.50 -11.37 -1.00
CA VAL A 46 3.20 -11.67 -2.40
C VAL A 46 1.72 -12.02 -2.54
N TYR A 47 0.99 -11.27 -3.37
CA TYR A 47 -0.34 -11.65 -3.81
C TYR A 47 -0.25 -12.69 -4.92
N ALA A 48 -0.72 -13.91 -4.63
CA ALA A 48 -0.78 -15.01 -5.58
C ALA A 48 -2.10 -14.95 -6.34
N GLU A 49 -2.08 -14.39 -7.54
CA GLU A 49 -3.24 -14.39 -8.43
C GLU A 49 -3.67 -15.84 -8.75
N GLN A 50 -4.97 -16.10 -8.76
CA GLN A 50 -5.54 -17.36 -9.21
C GLN A 50 -6.64 -17.14 -10.24
N ARG A 51 -6.79 -18.11 -11.15
CA ARG A 51 -7.91 -18.19 -12.07
C ARG A 51 -8.55 -19.56 -11.99
N SER A 52 -9.85 -19.60 -11.70
CA SER A 52 -10.63 -20.83 -11.60
C SER A 52 -10.06 -21.86 -10.62
N GLY A 53 -9.48 -21.39 -9.50
CA GLY A 53 -8.89 -22.26 -8.48
C GLY A 53 -7.43 -22.66 -8.75
N VAL A 54 -6.82 -22.15 -9.83
CA VAL A 54 -5.44 -22.45 -10.22
C VAL A 54 -4.57 -21.22 -10.04
N VAL A 55 -3.50 -21.34 -9.25
CA VAL A 55 -2.53 -20.28 -9.03
C VAL A 55 -1.80 -19.96 -10.34
N HIS A 56 -1.68 -18.67 -10.65
CA HIS A 56 -0.99 -18.22 -11.84
C HIS A 56 0.54 -18.40 -11.65
N PRO A 57 1.29 -18.92 -12.65
CA PRO A 57 2.72 -19.21 -12.49
C PRO A 57 3.59 -18.03 -12.03
N VAL A 58 3.21 -16.80 -12.38
CA VAL A 58 3.88 -15.57 -11.94
C VAL A 58 3.95 -15.45 -10.42
N ALA A 59 3.00 -16.01 -9.67
CA ALA A 59 3.05 -16.02 -8.20
C ALA A 59 4.32 -16.72 -7.69
N TYR A 60 4.75 -17.82 -8.33
CA TYR A 60 5.96 -18.55 -7.95
C TYR A 60 7.24 -17.77 -8.28
N GLU A 61 7.27 -17.07 -9.41
CA GLU A 61 8.38 -16.19 -9.79
C GLU A 61 8.51 -15.02 -8.81
N LEU A 62 7.38 -14.42 -8.44
CA LEU A 62 7.31 -13.36 -7.44
C LEU A 62 7.67 -13.83 -6.04
N LEU A 63 7.33 -15.06 -5.65
CA LEU A 63 7.80 -15.64 -4.39
C LEU A 63 9.31 -15.82 -4.38
N GLY A 64 9.92 -16.23 -5.50
CA GLY A 64 11.37 -16.28 -5.63
C GLY A 64 12.02 -14.92 -5.38
N LYS A 65 11.53 -13.86 -6.03
CA LYS A 65 12.02 -12.49 -5.79
C LYS A 65 11.64 -11.92 -4.43
N GLY A 66 10.49 -12.29 -3.91
CA GLY A 66 10.04 -11.95 -2.57
C GLY A 66 10.96 -12.53 -1.51
N ARG A 67 11.45 -13.76 -1.70
CA ARG A 67 12.44 -14.39 -0.79
C ARG A 67 13.76 -13.67 -0.80
N GLU A 68 14.29 -13.34 -1.99
CA GLU A 68 15.50 -12.53 -2.12
C GLU A 68 15.37 -11.18 -1.39
N LEU A 69 14.22 -10.49 -1.52
CA LEU A 69 13.95 -9.24 -0.83
C LEU A 69 13.81 -9.41 0.68
N ALA A 70 13.05 -10.42 1.12
CA ALA A 70 12.83 -10.71 2.53
C ALA A 70 14.15 -11.06 3.25
N ASP A 71 15.05 -11.79 2.59
CA ASP A 71 16.40 -12.07 3.10
C ASP A 71 17.25 -10.80 3.27
N GLN A 72 17.17 -9.88 2.30
CA GLN A 72 17.88 -8.60 2.38
C GLN A 72 17.36 -7.71 3.52
N LEU A 73 16.06 -7.77 3.79
CA LEU A 73 15.42 -7.01 4.86
C LEU A 73 15.54 -7.69 6.23
N GLY A 74 15.85 -8.99 6.28
CA GLY A 74 15.82 -9.77 7.52
C GLY A 74 14.41 -10.07 8.03
N GLU A 75 13.45 -10.14 7.10
CA GLU A 75 12.01 -10.21 7.37
C GLU A 75 11.39 -11.53 6.86
N ASP A 76 10.17 -11.81 7.30
CA ASP A 76 9.40 -12.97 6.84
C ASP A 76 8.77 -12.73 5.45
N LEU A 77 8.62 -13.82 4.68
CA LEU A 77 7.90 -13.80 3.41
C LEU A 77 6.52 -14.43 3.59
N TYR A 78 5.50 -13.73 3.12
CA TYR A 78 4.11 -14.13 3.15
C TYR A 78 3.55 -14.27 1.74
N ALA A 79 2.63 -15.21 1.55
CA ALA A 79 1.83 -15.34 0.34
C ALA A 79 0.35 -15.21 0.71
N VAL A 80 -0.43 -14.46 -0.08
CA VAL A 80 -1.88 -14.41 0.05
C VAL A 80 -2.55 -14.80 -1.25
N VAL A 81 -3.45 -15.78 -1.17
CA VAL A 81 -4.29 -16.24 -2.28
C VAL A 81 -5.75 -16.12 -1.84
N ILE A 82 -6.59 -15.53 -2.69
CA ILE A 82 -8.00 -15.26 -2.37
C ILE A 82 -8.89 -15.92 -3.41
N GLY A 83 -9.81 -16.78 -2.97
CA GLY A 83 -10.74 -17.46 -3.85
C GLY A 83 -11.50 -18.58 -3.17
N LYS A 84 -12.49 -19.14 -3.88
CA LYS A 84 -13.25 -20.31 -3.43
C LYS A 84 -12.57 -21.58 -3.92
N GLY A 85 -12.42 -22.58 -3.04
CA GLY A 85 -11.85 -23.87 -3.38
C GLY A 85 -10.36 -23.81 -3.71
N ILE A 86 -9.62 -22.92 -3.03
CA ILE A 86 -8.21 -22.63 -3.30
C ILE A 86 -7.26 -23.37 -2.37
N ASP A 87 -7.75 -24.31 -1.56
CA ASP A 87 -6.96 -25.00 -0.53
C ASP A 87 -5.68 -25.63 -1.11
N LYS A 88 -5.80 -26.29 -2.28
CA LYS A 88 -4.64 -26.84 -3.00
C LYS A 88 -3.64 -25.78 -3.43
N GLY A 89 -4.12 -24.65 -3.97
CA GLY A 89 -3.26 -23.55 -4.36
C GLY A 89 -2.56 -22.90 -3.17
N ALA A 90 -3.22 -22.84 -2.01
CA ALA A 90 -2.60 -22.37 -0.78
C ALA A 90 -1.50 -23.34 -0.29
N GLU A 91 -1.75 -24.65 -0.35
CA GLU A 91 -0.74 -25.68 -0.04
C GLU A 91 0.48 -25.60 -0.97
N GLU A 92 0.27 -25.38 -2.28
CA GLU A 92 1.34 -25.20 -3.27
C GLU A 92 2.22 -23.96 -3.02
N LEU A 93 1.66 -22.92 -2.38
CA LEU A 93 2.38 -21.68 -2.07
C LEU A 93 3.16 -21.75 -0.74
N ALA A 94 2.85 -22.71 0.13
CA ALA A 94 3.39 -22.82 1.48
C ALA A 94 4.66 -23.70 1.56
N VAL A 95 5.35 -23.92 0.44
CA VAL A 95 6.49 -24.83 0.29
C VAL A 95 7.82 -24.15 0.61
#